data_AF-A0A2X2C6X7-F1
#
_entry.id   AF-A0A2X2C6X7-F1
#
_cell.length_a   1.000
_cell.length_b   1.000
_cell.length_c   1.000
_cell.angle_alpha   90.00
_cell.angle_beta   90.00
_cell.angle_gamma   90.00
#
_symmetry.space_group_name_H-M   'P 1'
#
loop_
_entity.id
_entity.type
_entity.pdbx_description
1 polymer ?
#
loop_
_entity_poly.entity_id
_entity_poly.type
_entity_poly.pdbx_seq_one_letter_code
_entity_poly.pdbx_strand_id
1 'polypeptide(L)' 'MSLDGLAGEPLDILINGYLIAQGEVVVVSDKYGIRITDIITPSERMRRLSR' A
#
# COMPACT_ATOMS: atom_id res chain seq x y z
N MET A 1 -2.15 1.58 22.91
CA MET A 1 -2.89 1.18 21.69
C MET A 1 -1.88 0.56 20.75
N SER A 2 -2.07 -0.71 20.40
CA SER A 2 -1.31 -1.39 19.34
C SER A 2 -1.97 -1.08 18.01
N LEU A 3 -1.18 -1.04 16.94
CA LEU A 3 -1.73 -1.17 15.60
C LEU A 3 -2.15 -2.63 15.41
N ASP A 4 -3.23 -2.86 14.65
CA ASP A 4 -3.77 -4.20 14.43
C ASP A 4 -2.89 -5.04 13.47
N GLY A 5 -2.04 -4.41 12.67
CA GLY A 5 -1.12 -5.08 11.74
C GLY A 5 0.13 -5.60 12.42
N LEU A 6 0.54 -6.83 12.10
CA LEU A 6 1.77 -7.42 12.64
C LEU A 6 3.00 -6.81 11.95
N ALA A 7 4.09 -6.66 12.71
CA ALA A 7 5.37 -6.23 12.14
C ALA A 7 5.86 -7.24 11.10
N GLY A 8 6.07 -6.76 9.87
CA GLY A 8 6.50 -7.59 8.74
C GLY A 8 5.37 -8.01 7.78
N GLU A 9 4.11 -7.75 8.12
CA GLU A 9 3.01 -7.88 7.15
C GLU A 9 3.02 -6.71 6.15
N PRO A 10 2.61 -6.95 4.90
CA PRO A 10 2.38 -5.87 3.94
C PRO A 10 1.36 -4.87 4.47
N LEU A 11 1.60 -3.60 4.16
CA LEU A 11 0.74 -2.48 4.49
C LEU A 11 -0.28 -2.25 3.37
N ASP A 12 -1.53 -2.00 3.78
CA ASP A 12 -2.59 -1.50 2.91
C ASP A 12 -2.21 -0.14 2.33
N ILE A 13 -2.34 0.00 1.01
CA ILE A 13 -2.17 1.27 0.28
C ILE A 13 -3.53 1.66 -0.30
N LEU A 14 -4.01 2.83 0.09
CA LEU A 14 -5.35 3.30 -0.26
C LEU A 14 -5.31 4.57 -1.12
N ILE A 15 -6.32 4.72 -1.98
CA ILE A 15 -6.68 5.99 -2.64
C ILE A 15 -8.14 6.26 -2.32
N ASN A 16 -8.46 7.46 -1.84
CA ASN A 16 -9.82 7.85 -1.42
C ASN A 16 -10.47 6.85 -0.44
N GLY A 17 -9.69 6.22 0.43
CA GLY A 17 -10.20 5.20 1.38
C GLY A 17 -10.51 3.83 0.75
N TYR A 18 -10.16 3.61 -0.52
CA TYR A 18 -10.24 2.31 -1.16
C TYR A 18 -8.88 1.65 -1.25
N LEU A 19 -8.78 0.39 -0.83
CA LEU A 19 -7.59 -0.43 -1.00
C LEU A 19 -7.26 -0.60 -2.49
N ILE A 20 -6.02 -0.27 -2.87
CA ILE A 20 -5.54 -0.40 -4.25
C ILE A 20 -4.28 -1.25 -4.41
N ALA A 21 -3.51 -1.43 -3.36
CA ALA A 21 -2.26 -2.16 -3.37
C ALA A 21 -1.88 -2.64 -1.96
N GLN A 22 -0.94 -3.57 -1.93
CA GLN A 22 -0.19 -3.98 -0.75
C GLN A 22 1.28 -3.62 -0.98
N GLY A 23 1.99 -3.27 0.09
CA GLY A 23 3.41 -3.00 -0.01
C GLY A 23 4.17 -3.14 1.29
N GLU A 24 5.48 -3.27 1.19
CA GLU A 24 6.37 -3.42 2.33
C GLU A 24 7.22 -2.16 2.50
N VAL A 25 7.49 -1.79 3.76
CA VAL A 25 8.46 -0.73 4.05
C VAL A 25 9.86 -1.24 3.73
N VAL A 26 10.59 -0.48 2.93
CA VAL A 26 11.99 -0.76 2.60
C VAL A 26 12.87 0.42 3.01
N VAL A 27 14.11 0.12 3.40
CA VAL A 27 15.12 1.12 3.70
C VAL A 27 16.34 0.84 2.84
N VAL A 28 16.74 1.78 1.99
CA VAL A 28 17.91 1.66 1.11
C VAL A 28 18.76 2.90 1.27
N SER A 29 20.02 2.73 1.68
CA SER A 29 20.97 3.85 1.87
C SER A 29 20.38 4.97 2.73
N ASP A 30 19.78 4.59 3.87
CA ASP A 30 19.13 5.51 4.82
C ASP A 30 17.90 6.27 4.26
N LYS A 31 17.33 5.79 3.15
CA LYS A 31 16.09 6.31 2.57
C LYS A 31 14.96 5.31 2.76
N TYR A 32 13.85 5.77 3.33
CA TYR A 32 12.63 5.00 3.43
C TYR A 32 11.87 4.99 2.11
N GLY A 33 11.24 3.87 1.79
CA GLY A 33 10.33 3.71 0.66
C GLY A 33 9.29 2.63 0.93
N ILE A 34 8.31 2.51 0.03
CA ILE A 34 7.35 1.41 0.02
C ILE A 34 7.54 0.65 -1.29
N ARG A 35 7.85 -0.64 -1.20
CA ARG A 35 7.88 -1.55 -2.35
C ARG A 35 6.50 -2.16 -2.53
N ILE A 36 5.88 -1.91 -3.68
CA ILE A 36 4.59 -2.53 -4.04
C ILE A 36 4.80 -4.04 -4.23
N THR A 37 4.02 -4.84 -3.52
CA THR A 37 4.05 -6.32 -3.59
C THR A 37 2.87 -6.87 -4.38
N ASP A 38 1.70 -6.24 -4.26
CA ASP A 38 0.51 -6.55 -5.07
C ASP A 38 -0.25 -5.26 -5.41
N ILE A 39 -0.86 -5.20 -6.59
CA ILE A 39 -1.59 -4.01 -7.06
C ILE A 39 -2.68 -4.38 -8.06
N ILE A 40 -3.86 -3.78 -7.87
CA ILE A 40 -4.99 -3.96 -8.78
C ILE A 40 -4.67 -3.38 -10.17
N THR A 41 -5.43 -3.80 -11.18
CA THR A 41 -5.22 -3.36 -12.58
C THR A 41 -5.32 -1.84 -12.74
N PRO A 42 -4.66 -1.25 -13.75
CA PRO A 42 -4.75 0.19 -14.00
C PRO A 42 -6.18 0.71 -14.14
N SER A 43 -7.04 -0.03 -14.85
CA SER A 43 -8.45 0.32 -15.05
C SER A 43 -9.23 0.36 -13.72
N GLU A 44 -8.97 -0.59 -12.82
CA GLU A 44 -9.58 -0.62 -11.50
C GLU A 44 -9.13 0.57 -10.64
N ARG A 45 -7.82 0.92 -10.68
CA ARG A 45 -7.30 2.09 -9.94
C ARG A 45 -8.00 3.37 -10.36
N MET A 46 -8.16 3.58 -11.66
CA MET A 46 -8.84 4.77 -12.18
C MET A 46 -10.30 4.82 -11.74
N ARG A 47 -10.99 3.67 -11.71
CA ARG A 47 -12.37 3.59 -11.22
C ARG A 47 -12.49 3.92 -9.73
N ARG A 48 -11.49 3.57 -8.92
CA ARG A 48 -11.46 3.88 -7.47
C ARG A 48 -11.14 5.36 -7.20
N LEU A 49 -10.36 6.01 -8.06
CA LEU A 49 -10.02 7.43 -7.94
C LEU A 49 -11.21 8.36 -8.26
N SER A 50 -12.09 7.96 -9.17
CA SER A 50 -13.25 8.77 -9.57
C SER A 50 -14.47 8.61 -8.66
N ARG A 51 -14.31 7.95 -7.51
CA ARG A 51 -15.31 7.88 -6.44
C ARG A 51 -14.96 8.85 -5.33
#